data_AF-A0A377BCZ8-F1
#
_entry.id   AF-A0A377BCZ8-F1
#
_cell.length_a   1.000
_cell.length_b   1.000
_cell.length_c   1.000
_cell.angle_alpha   90.00
_cell.angle_beta   90.00
_cell.angle_gamma   90.00
#
_symmetry.space_group_name_H-M   'P 1'
#
loop_
_entity.id
_entity.type
_entity.pdbx_description
1 polymer ?
#
loop_
_entity_poly.entity_id
_entity_poly.type
_entity_poly.pdbx_seq_one_letter_code
_entity_poly.pdbx_strand_id
1 'polypeptide(L)'
;MLLLMPIIQMMFMEWQKDVDLHQVLWSRSRLGERPKGQGITGADHFWFGHTPLRHRVDIGNLHYIDTGAAFGGELTLVQLHN
;
A
#
# COMPACT_ATOMS: atom_id res chain seq x y z
N MET A 1 -10.86 -1.65 -22.18
CA MET A 1 -10.73 -2.38 -20.91
C MET A 1 -9.25 -2.46 -20.59
N LEU A 2 -8.70 -1.43 -19.96
CA LEU A 2 -7.28 -1.33 -19.66
C LEU A 2 -6.99 -2.17 -18.41
N LEU A 3 -6.40 -3.34 -18.61
CA LEU A 3 -5.75 -4.15 -17.59
C LEU A 3 -4.52 -3.38 -17.09
N LEU A 4 -4.70 -2.58 -16.03
CA LEU A 4 -3.57 -2.08 -15.26
C LEU A 4 -3.06 -3.25 -14.40
N MET A 5 -1.96 -3.83 -14.86
CA MET A 5 -1.15 -4.78 -14.09
C MET A 5 -0.66 -4.10 -12.80
N PRO A 6 -0.62 -4.80 -11.65
CA PRO A 6 -0.22 -4.21 -10.38
C PRO A 6 1.27 -3.90 -10.43
N ILE A 7 1.58 -2.61 -10.56
CA ILE A 7 2.94 -2.09 -10.42
C ILE A 7 3.26 -2.06 -8.92
N ILE A 8 4.11 -2.99 -8.51
CA ILE A 8 5.01 -2.96 -7.36
C ILE A 8 4.34 -2.78 -5.99
N GLN A 9 4.06 -3.91 -5.33
CA GLN A 9 3.88 -3.97 -3.88
C GLN A 9 5.20 -4.45 -3.27
N MET A 10 6.16 -3.55 -3.06
CA MET A 10 7.40 -3.89 -2.35
C MET A 10 7.12 -3.84 -0.85
N MET A 11 6.72 -4.98 -0.30
CA MET A 11 6.40 -5.13 1.11
C MET A 11 7.65 -5.65 1.84
N PHE A 12 8.19 -4.85 2.77
CA PHE A 12 9.11 -5.34 3.80
C PHE A 12 8.31 -6.22 4.77
N MET A 13 8.03 -7.44 4.36
CA MET A 13 7.71 -8.52 5.29
C MET A 13 9.01 -8.98 5.94
N GLU A 14 8.92 -9.57 7.14
CA GLU A 14 10.03 -10.32 7.73
C GLU A 14 10.72 -11.16 6.65
N TRP A 15 12.04 -11.04 6.55
CA TRP A 15 12.82 -11.67 5.49
C TRP A 15 12.60 -13.19 5.50
N GLN A 16 12.33 -13.78 4.32
CA GLN A 16 12.03 -15.21 4.11
C GLN A 16 10.74 -15.76 4.74
N LYS A 17 9.80 -14.93 5.15
CA LYS A 17 8.48 -15.41 5.57
C LYS A 17 7.67 -15.92 4.38
N ASP A 18 7.06 -17.10 4.53
CA ASP A 18 6.10 -17.62 3.55
C ASP A 18 4.84 -16.75 3.55
N VAL A 19 4.40 -16.33 2.37
CA VAL A 19 3.27 -15.41 2.18
C VAL A 19 2.38 -15.87 1.04
N ASP A 20 1.07 -15.72 1.22
CA ASP A 20 0.12 -15.86 0.13
C ASP A 20 0.29 -14.70 -0.85
N LEU A 21 1.00 -14.96 -1.96
CA LEU A 21 1.29 -13.98 -3.01
C LEU A 21 0.03 -13.35 -3.61
N HIS A 22 -1.07 -14.12 -3.72
CA HIS A 22 -2.31 -13.59 -4.26
C HIS A 22 -2.93 -12.56 -3.31
N GLN A 23 -2.92 -12.84 -2.01
CA GLN A 23 -3.32 -11.88 -0.98
C GLN A 23 -2.42 -10.65 -0.96
N VAL A 24 -1.10 -10.83 -1.09
CA VAL A 24 -0.14 -9.71 -1.09
C VAL A 24 -0.36 -8.76 -2.26
N LEU A 25 -0.60 -9.29 -3.46
CA LEU A 25 -0.68 -8.51 -4.69
C LEU A 25 -2.09 -7.94 -4.96
N TRP A 26 -3.14 -8.66 -4.61
CA TRP A 26 -4.50 -8.36 -5.09
C TRP A 26 -5.50 -8.01 -4.00
N SER A 27 -5.15 -8.20 -2.73
CA SER A 27 -6.07 -7.92 -1.64
C SER A 27 -6.32 -6.42 -1.50
N ARG A 28 -7.60 -6.03 -1.50
CA ARG A 28 -8.08 -4.67 -1.20
C ARG A 28 -8.78 -4.58 0.15
N SER A 29 -8.92 -5.70 0.87
CA SER A 29 -9.67 -5.75 2.13
C SER A 29 -9.05 -4.89 3.23
N ARG A 30 -7.73 -4.66 3.19
CA ARG A 30 -6.98 -3.85 4.18
C ARG A 30 -7.44 -2.39 4.29
N LEU A 31 -8.02 -1.82 3.22
CA LEU A 31 -8.59 -0.47 3.24
C LEU A 31 -10.01 -0.43 3.82
N GLY A 32 -10.79 -1.50 3.64
CA GLY A 32 -12.18 -1.61 4.10
C GLY A 32 -12.28 -2.10 5.55
N GLU A 33 -11.45 -3.07 5.92
CA GLU A 33 -11.21 -3.51 7.28
C GLU A 33 -10.25 -2.52 7.94
N ARG A 34 -10.76 -1.33 8.29
CA ARG A 34 -9.99 -0.39 9.13
C ARG A 34 -9.57 -1.17 10.39
N PRO A 35 -8.27 -1.49 10.58
CA PRO A 35 -7.86 -1.92 11.90
C PRO A 35 -8.20 -0.76 12.82
N LYS A 36 -8.76 -1.03 14.00
CA LYS A 36 -9.15 -0.02 14.99
C LYS A 36 -7.94 0.80 15.47
N GLY A 37 -7.39 1.66 14.61
CA GLY A 37 -6.16 2.41 14.83
C GLY A 37 -4.89 1.58 15.00
N GLN A 38 -4.95 0.24 14.87
CA GLN A 38 -3.80 -0.62 15.16
C GLN A 38 -2.96 -0.82 13.91
N GLY A 39 -1.70 -0.38 13.98
CA GLY A 39 -0.70 -0.64 12.96
C GLY A 39 -0.39 -2.13 12.79
N ILE A 40 0.42 -2.46 11.78
CA ILE A 40 0.94 -3.81 11.57
C ILE A 40 2.29 -3.91 12.29
N THR A 41 2.49 -4.94 13.12
CA THR A 41 3.78 -5.20 13.77
C THR A 41 4.79 -5.82 12.79
N GLY A 42 6.09 -5.67 13.07
CA GLY A 42 7.17 -6.31 12.31
C GLY A 42 7.91 -5.39 11.33
N ALA A 43 7.44 -4.16 11.15
CA ALA A 43 8.17 -3.08 10.51
C ALA A 43 7.71 -1.72 11.05
N ASP A 44 8.55 -0.70 10.94
CA ASP A 44 8.22 0.66 11.34
C ASP A 44 7.19 1.32 10.41
N HIS A 45 7.22 0.95 9.12
CA HIS A 45 6.37 1.53 8.08
C HIS A 45 5.96 0.50 7.02
N PHE A 46 4.69 0.56 6.60
CA PHE A 46 4.16 -0.21 5.49
C PHE A 46 3.60 0.73 4.42
N TRP A 47 4.11 0.62 3.19
CA TRP A 47 3.72 1.47 2.06
C TRP A 47 2.89 0.67 1.05
N PHE A 48 1.73 1.20 0.69
CA PHE A 48 0.75 0.53 -0.17
C PHE A 48 0.40 1.39 -1.38
N GLY A 49 0.41 0.73 -2.54
CA GLY A 49 -0.12 1.26 -3.79
C GLY A 49 -1.40 0.53 -4.22
N HIS A 50 -1.57 0.34 -5.53
CA HIS A 50 -2.58 -0.50 -6.19
C HIS A 50 -4.05 -0.04 -6.10
N THR A 51 -4.45 0.61 -5.02
CA THR A 51 -5.81 1.13 -4.83
C THR A 51 -5.80 2.66 -4.91
N PRO A 52 -6.21 3.26 -6.04
CA PRO A 52 -6.24 4.71 -6.18
C PRO A 52 -7.15 5.37 -5.15
N LEU A 53 -6.61 6.35 -4.42
CA LEU A 53 -7.30 7.19 -3.45
C LEU A 53 -7.29 8.66 -3.91
N ARG A 54 -8.23 9.47 -3.41
CA ARG A 54 -8.28 10.90 -3.73
C ARG A 54 -7.14 11.70 -3.09
N HIS A 55 -6.59 11.21 -1.99
CA HIS A 55 -5.47 11.79 -1.26
C HIS A 55 -4.76 10.66 -0.51
N ARG A 56 -3.51 10.89 -0.13
CA ARG A 56 -2.75 9.99 0.75
C ARG A 56 -3.54 9.71 2.02
N VAL A 57 -3.52 8.46 2.46
CA VAL A 57 -4.14 8.04 3.73
C VAL A 57 -3.09 7.39 4.62
N ASP A 58 -3.03 7.84 5.86
CA ASP A 58 -2.17 7.27 6.91
C ASP A 58 -3.02 6.70 8.04
N ILE A 59 -2.77 5.45 8.42
CA ILE A 59 -3.46 4.77 9.54
C ILE A 59 -2.39 4.03 10.36
N GLY A 60 -2.03 4.53 11.54
CA GLY A 60 -0.92 3.96 12.30
C GLY A 60 0.39 4.01 11.49
N ASN A 61 1.01 2.86 11.26
CA ASN A 61 2.19 2.72 10.39
C ASN A 61 1.89 2.26 8.96
N LEU A 62 0.63 2.40 8.51
CA LEU A 62 0.19 2.06 7.16
C LEU A 62 0.05 3.35 6.33
N HIS A 63 0.70 3.39 5.18
CA HIS A 63 0.75 4.55 4.30
C HIS A 63 0.23 4.17 2.91
N TYR A 64 -0.91 4.72 2.51
CA TYR A 64 -1.50 4.51 1.20
C TYR A 64 -1.17 5.71 0.29
N ILE A 65 -0.34 5.48 -0.72
CA ILE A 65 0.27 6.53 -1.56
C ILE A 65 -0.18 6.52 -3.01
N ASP A 66 -0.99 5.54 -3.44
CA ASP A 66 -1.58 5.56 -4.77
C ASP A 66 -2.67 6.64 -4.85
N THR A 67 -2.29 7.82 -5.32
CA THR A 67 -3.19 8.96 -5.57
C THR A 67 -3.67 9.03 -7.03
N GLY A 68 -3.53 7.94 -7.78
CA GLY A 68 -4.12 7.81 -9.11
C GLY A 68 -3.42 8.61 -10.21
N ALA A 69 -2.09 8.79 -10.15
CA ALA A 69 -1.31 9.53 -11.16
C ALA A 69 -1.59 9.08 -12.60
N ALA A 70 -1.73 7.76 -12.84
CA ALA A 70 -2.06 7.19 -14.15
C ALA A 70 -3.46 7.55 -14.67
N PHE A 71 -4.32 8.11 -13.81
CA PHE A 71 -5.70 8.48 -14.10
C PHE A 71 -5.94 10.00 -14.02
N GLY A 72 -4.88 10.80 -14.02
CA GLY A 72 -4.96 12.26 -13.88
C GLY A 72 -5.05 12.75 -12.43
N GLY A 73 -4.84 11.85 -11.46
CA GLY A 73 -4.60 12.24 -10.07
C GLY A 73 -3.16 12.70 -9.83
N GLU A 74 -2.81 12.95 -8.57
CA GLU A 74 -1.46 13.42 -8.22
C GLU A 74 -0.45 12.26 -8.17
N LEU A 75 0.82 12.55 -8.45
CA LEU A 75 1.92 11.65 -8.14
C LEU A 75 2.41 11.91 -6.72
N THR A 76 2.15 10.98 -5.81
CA THR A 76 2.66 11.07 -4.43
C THR A 76 4.10 10.56 -4.36
N LEU A 77 5.01 11.42 -3.91
CA LEU A 77 6.41 11.08 -3.63
C LEU A 77 6.68 11.25 -2.13
N VAL A 78 7.35 10.27 -1.52
CA VAL A 78 7.76 10.34 -0.12
C VAL A 78 9.25 10.10 -0.01
N GLN A 79 9.93 11.04 0.65
CA GLN A 79 11.34 10.91 1.00
C GLN A 79 11.45 10.22 2.37
N LEU A 80 12.14 9.07 2.41
CA LEU A 80 12.32 8.29 3.66
C LEU A 80 13.61 8.65 4.41
N HIS A 81 14.59 9.21 3.70
CA HIS A 81 15.88 9.62 4.25
C HIS A 81 16.48 10.73 3.37
N ASN A 82 17.44 11.46 3.93
CA ASN A 82 18.25 12.45 3.20
C ASN A 82 19.39 11.79 2.43
#